data_AF-Q5JF33-F1
#
_entry.id   AF-Q5JF33-F1
#
_cell.length_a   1.000
_cell.length_b   1.000
_cell.length_c   1.000
_cell.angle_alpha   90.00
_cell.angle_beta   90.00
_cell.angle_gamma   90.00
#
_symmetry.space_group_name_H-M   'P 1'
#
loop_
_entity.id
_entity.type
_entity.pdbx_description
1 polymer ?
#
loop_
_entity_poly.entity_id
_entity_poly.type
_entity_poly.pdbx_seq_one_letter_code
_entity_poly.pdbx_strand_id
1 'polypeptide(L)' 'MNEVELETLRKLAQKALKELEEAYLRLPDTDNGKTYLFRGKERVRLMLQILESAKKEG' A
#
# COMPACT_ATOMS: atom_id res chain seq x y z
N MET A 1 7.54 3.11 -18.10
CA MET A 1 6.09 3.15 -17.87
C MET A 1 5.61 4.50 -18.32
N ASN A 2 4.50 4.57 -19.04
CA ASN A 2 3.90 5.86 -19.38
C ASN A 2 3.21 6.46 -18.12
N GLU A 3 2.85 7.74 -18.20
CA GLU A 3 2.26 8.47 -17.08
C GLU A 3 0.93 7.85 -16.60
N VAL A 4 0.13 7.32 -17.54
CA VAL A 4 -1.17 6.69 -17.24
C VAL A 4 -0.99 5.40 -16.45
N GLU A 5 -0.03 4.56 -16.82
CA GLU A 5 0.32 3.33 -16.10
C GLU A 5 0.81 3.64 -14.68
N LEU A 6 1.67 4.66 -14.53
CA LEU A 6 2.20 5.06 -13.22
C LEU A 6 1.10 5.58 -12.31
N GLU A 7 0.24 6.45 -12.82
CA GLU A 7 -0.90 6.99 -12.08
C GLU A 7 -1.92 5.90 -11.73
N THR A 8 -2.12 4.92 -12.61
CA THR A 8 -3.00 3.76 -12.34
C THR A 8 -2.43 2.91 -11.20
N LEU A 9 -1.14 2.55 -11.26
CA LEU A 9 -0.49 1.79 -10.20
C LEU A 9 -0.49 2.54 -8.87
N ARG A 10 -0.29 3.86 -8.90
CA ARG A 10 -0.37 4.72 -7.71
C ARG A 10 -1.75 4.66 -7.06
N LYS A 11 -2.83 4.82 -7.83
CA LYS A 11 -4.21 4.73 -7.32
C LYS A 11 -4.53 3.34 -6.76
N LEU A 12 -4.06 2.28 -7.42
CA LEU A 12 -4.25 0.90 -6.95
C LEU A 12 -3.51 0.67 -5.63
N ALA A 13 -2.25 1.10 -5.52
CA ALA A 13 -1.47 1.00 -4.29
C ALA A 13 -2.11 1.81 -3.14
N GLN A 14 -2.63 3.01 -3.41
CA GLN A 14 -3.37 3.80 -2.41
C GLN A 14 -4.61 3.09 -1.90
N LYS A 15 -5.41 2.52 -2.81
CA LYS A 15 -6.62 1.78 -2.45
C LYS A 15 -6.28 0.53 -1.63
N ALA A 16 -5.29 -0.25 -2.06
CA ALA A 16 -4.83 -1.44 -1.35
C ALA A 16 -4.30 -1.10 0.05
N LEU A 17 -3.55 0.01 0.20
CA LEU A 17 -3.05 0.45 1.50
C LEU A 17 -4.19 0.76 2.47
N LYS A 18 -5.21 1.50 2.00
CA LYS A 18 -6.40 1.83 2.78
C LYS A 18 -7.15 0.57 3.23
N GLU A 19 -7.40 -0.37 2.31
CA GLU A 19 -8.10 -1.62 2.63
C GLU A 19 -7.33 -2.46 3.66
N LEU A 20 -6.00 -2.51 3.57
CA LEU A 20 -5.14 -3.18 4.54
C LEU A 20 -5.13 -2.49 5.91
N GLU A 21 -5.15 -1.15 5.94
CA GLU A 21 -5.28 -0.38 7.18
C GLU A 21 -6.60 -0.65 7.89
N GLU A 22 -7.72 -0.64 7.16
CA GLU A 22 -9.03 -0.97 7.70
C GLU A 22 -9.09 -2.42 8.21
N ALA A 23 -8.56 -3.38 7.45
CA ALA A 23 -8.49 -4.77 7.87
C ALA A 23 -7.63 -4.95 9.14
N TYR A 24 -6.49 -4.26 9.20
CA TYR A 24 -5.59 -4.31 10.36
C TYR A 24 -6.25 -3.79 11.64
N LEU A 25 -7.06 -2.73 11.53
CA LEU A 25 -7.79 -2.16 12.67
C LEU A 25 -8.92 -3.06 13.19
N ARG A 26 -9.47 -3.95 12.34
CA ARG A 26 -10.56 -4.86 12.73
C ARG A 26 -10.07 -6.08 13.52
N LEU A 27 -8.80 -6.47 13.38
CA LEU A 27 -8.27 -7.64 14.07
C LEU A 27 -7.78 -7.30 15.48
N PRO A 28 -8.06 -8.14 16.49
CA PRO A 28 -7.49 -8.00 17.83
C PRO A 28 -5.98 -8.26 17.80
N ASP A 29 -5.24 -7.70 18.76
CA ASP A 29 -3.78 -7.85 18.84
C ASP A 29 -3.32 -9.30 19.08
N THR A 30 -4.22 -10.14 19.60
CA THR A 30 -3.99 -11.57 19.81
C THR A 30 -4.14 -12.41 18.54
N ASP A 31 -4.62 -11.83 17.44
CA ASP A 31 -4.76 -12.53 16.16
C ASP A 31 -3.44 -12.49 15.37
N ASN A 32 -2.87 -13.68 15.12
CA ASN A 32 -1.64 -13.82 14.33
C ASN A 32 -1.78 -13.25 12.90
N GLY A 33 -2.99 -13.22 12.34
CA GLY A 33 -3.34 -12.58 11.08
C GLY A 33 -3.02 -11.07 11.06
N LYS A 34 -3.06 -10.41 12.21
CA LYS A 34 -2.72 -8.98 12.35
C LYS A 34 -1.27 -8.69 11.98
N THR A 35 -0.35 -9.61 12.30
CA THR A 35 1.06 -9.50 11.92
C THR A 35 1.25 -9.61 10.41
N TYR A 36 0.51 -10.50 9.74
CA TYR A 36 0.56 -10.63 8.29
C TYR A 36 -0.04 -9.40 7.59
N LEU A 37 -1.15 -8.87 8.09
CA LEU A 37 -1.73 -7.62 7.59
C LEU A 37 -0.77 -6.43 7.77
N PHE A 38 -0.10 -6.33 8.91
CA PHE A 38 0.93 -5.31 9.14
C PHE A 38 2.04 -5.38 8.08
N ARG A 39 2.61 -6.58 7.87
CA ARG A 39 3.67 -6.78 6.87
C ARG A 39 3.20 -6.46 5.45
N GLY A 40 1.97 -6.84 5.10
CA GLY A 40 1.36 -6.50 3.81
C GLY A 40 1.22 -4.99 3.63
N LYS A 41 0.68 -4.31 4.65
CA LYS A 41 0.52 -2.85 4.69
C LYS A 41 1.84 -2.12 4.46
N GLU A 42 2.90 -2.50 5.19
CA GLU A 42 4.21 -1.83 5.07
C GLU A 42 4.84 -2.03 3.69
N ARG A 43 4.65 -3.19 3.05
CA ARG A 43 5.12 -3.41 1.66
C ARG A 43 4.40 -2.51 0.66
N VAL A 44 3.08 -2.39 0.77
CA VAL A 44 2.30 -1.50 -0.11
C VAL A 44 2.68 -0.04 0.12
N ARG A 45 2.93 0.36 1.38
CA ARG A 45 3.44 1.71 1.69
C ARG A 45 4.79 1.98 1.00
N LEU A 46 5.74 1.04 1.06
CA LEU A 46 7.03 1.17 0.37
C LEU A 46 6.87 1.26 -1.14
N MET A 47 5.99 0.44 -1.74
CA MET A 47 5.68 0.52 -3.17
C MET A 47 5.13 1.88 -3.55
N LEU A 48 4.21 2.44 -2.74
CA LEU A 48 3.64 3.75 -2.98
C LEU A 48 4.71 4.86 -2.92
N GLN A 49 5.63 4.79 -1.96
CA GLN A 49 6.76 5.72 -1.88
C GLN A 49 7.65 5.66 -3.11
N ILE A 50 7.94 4.46 -3.64
CA ILE A 50 8.73 4.30 -4.88
C ILE A 50 7.99 4.93 -6.06
N LEU A 51 6.67 4.69 -6.19
CA LEU A 51 5.84 5.26 -7.27
C LEU A 51 5.77 6.78 -7.20
N GLU A 52 5.69 7.35 -5.99
CA GLU A 52 5.68 8.80 -5.78
C GLU A 52 7.03 9.44 -6.09
N SER A 53 8.14 8.78 -5.74
CA SER A 53 9.49 9.24 -6.11
C SER A 53 9.70 9.20 -7.62
N ALA A 54 9.27 8.13 -8.29
CA ALA A 54 9.36 8.02 -9.75
C ALA A 54 8.58 9.11 -10.49
N LYS A 55 7.48 9.62 -9.90
CA LYS A 55 6.72 10.75 -10.46
C LYS A 55 7.42 12.10 -10.29
N LYS A 56 8.31 12.27 -9.31
CA LYS A 56 9.03 13.53 -9.07
C LYS A 56 10.25 13.71 -9.98
N GLU A 57 10.75 12.63 -10.56
CA GLU A 57 11.96 12.62 -11.40
C GLU A 57 11.68 12.75 -12.91
N GLY A 58 10.41 12.70 -13.32
CA GLY A 58 9.96 12.90 -14.71
C GLY A 58 9.20 14.20 -14.89
#